data_AF-A0A8S1RK33-F1
#
_entry.id   AF-A0A8S1RK33-F1
#
_cell.length_a   1.000
_cell.length_b   1.000
_cell.length_c   1.000
_cell.angle_alpha   90.00
_cell.angle_beta   90.00
_cell.angle_gamma   90.00
#
_symmetry.space_group_name_H-M   'P 1'
#
loop_
_entity.id
_entity.type
_entity.pdbx_description
1 polymer ?
#
loop_
_entity_poly.entity_id
_entity_poly.type
_entity_poly.pdbx_seq_one_letter_code
_entity_poly.pdbx_strand_id
1 'polypeptide(L)'
;MELLILFLIELSCTLSVLKSDQCLDCSKLIRKQDCEYGNCIWSNNGENSEGYCINNGSGIDSGNSDVNVSFCKGISIPEQNCWKVKGCAYYNQSCTFFTGCSAYFFHTTFDCQHISSQCISEGDGCINAKQCIEYLTQDICENSGSSSGSGKCKWDSVIQKCRDELCSEAGIGLTTDQECSKFRFGCITKGQGCAESPLKECNTYESQGQECSKLIGSDGACENLQGSQYCQQKKCETAPNNYKSDEQCDKYLKGCVSTGRGCVQKLYPCTSYQKDCTSYVGSDGICEYEEKSENCRSRKCENGQFNSDEDCNQYKIGCVSNGKTCADSLQSCSSFKGNKSSCLGYIGLDGLCKGIDDTEQQRQQILNR
;
A
#
# COMPACT_ATOMS: atom_id res chain seq x y z
N MET A 1 13.33 42.27 -5.64
CA MET A 1 12.27 41.23 -5.61
C MET A 1 12.98 39.90 -5.74
N GLU A 2 13.79 39.42 -4.79
CA GLU A 2 13.57 39.25 -3.35
C GLU A 2 12.17 38.79 -2.95
N LEU A 3 12.20 37.66 -2.24
CA LEU A 3 11.22 37.00 -1.39
C LEU A 3 10.24 35.99 -1.99
N LEU A 4 10.36 34.77 -1.43
CA LEU A 4 9.46 33.61 -1.45
C LEU A 4 9.50 32.87 -2.81
N ILE A 5 10.07 31.67 -2.94
CA ILE A 5 9.79 30.45 -2.16
C ILE A 5 11.05 29.55 -2.22
N LEU A 6 11.77 29.49 -1.11
CA LEU A 6 12.73 28.45 -0.76
C LEU A 6 12.16 27.86 0.53
N PHE A 7 11.69 26.61 0.54
CA PHE A 7 11.61 25.69 1.69
C PHE A 7 10.73 24.49 1.33
N LEU A 8 11.29 23.52 0.60
CA LEU A 8 10.82 22.14 0.58
C LEU A 8 12.03 21.23 0.49
N ILE A 9 12.80 21.18 1.59
CA ILE A 9 13.78 20.13 1.86
C ILE A 9 13.52 19.65 3.28
N GLU A 10 13.26 18.34 3.37
CA GLU A 10 13.38 17.43 4.51
C GLU A 10 12.50 17.64 5.76
N LEU A 11 11.54 16.71 5.92
CA LEU A 11 11.10 16.23 7.22
C LEU A 11 10.88 14.72 7.16
N SER A 12 11.95 13.98 6.90
CA SER A 12 12.08 12.61 7.43
C SER A 12 12.26 12.73 8.94
N CYS A 13 11.13 12.79 9.64
CA CYS A 13 11.10 12.75 11.10
C CYS A 13 11.51 11.34 11.56
N THR A 14 12.81 11.08 11.66
CA THR A 14 13.30 10.04 12.53
C THR A 14 13.00 10.48 13.96
N LEU A 15 12.00 9.87 14.59
CA LEU A 15 11.75 10.02 16.01
C LEU A 15 12.91 9.36 16.78
N SER A 16 14.02 10.08 16.95
CA SER A 16 14.93 9.80 18.05
C SER A 16 14.31 10.39 19.30
N VAL A 17 13.71 9.53 20.13
CA VAL A 17 13.26 9.90 21.48
C VAL A 17 14.48 10.40 22.25
N LEU A 18 14.49 11.69 22.58
CA LEU A 18 15.52 12.28 23.44
C LEU A 18 15.32 11.71 24.85
N LYS A 19 16.44 11.39 25.52
CA LYS A 19 16.45 10.91 26.93
C LYS A 19 15.71 11.85 27.90
N SER A 20 15.48 13.10 27.52
CA SER A 20 14.74 14.11 28.29
C SER A 20 13.22 14.01 28.19
N ASP A 21 12.65 13.21 27.27
CA ASP A 21 11.20 13.10 27.07
C ASP A 21 10.56 11.95 27.87
N GLN A 22 11.32 11.30 28.75
CA GLN A 22 10.76 10.36 29.72
C GLN A 22 10.01 11.14 30.79
N CYS A 23 8.67 11.13 30.73
CA CYS A 23 7.82 11.49 31.86
C CYS A 23 8.04 10.46 32.99
N LEU A 24 9.10 10.67 33.78
CA LEU A 24 9.51 9.77 34.84
C LEU A 24 8.79 10.16 36.14
N ASP A 25 7.65 9.55 36.42
CA ASP A 25 7.02 9.62 37.73
C ASP A 25 7.78 8.69 38.68
N CYS A 26 8.65 9.25 39.53
CA CYS A 26 9.45 8.50 40.48
C CYS A 26 8.60 7.58 41.37
N SER A 27 7.35 7.95 41.68
CA SER A 27 6.45 7.11 42.50
C SER A 27 6.09 5.76 41.86
N LYS A 28 6.38 5.59 40.57
CA LYS A 28 6.14 4.35 39.82
C LYS A 28 7.35 3.44 39.77
N LEU A 29 8.53 3.89 40.19
CA LEU A 29 9.76 3.08 40.20
C LEU A 29 9.79 2.21 41.46
N ILE A 30 9.76 0.90 41.26
CA ILE A 30 9.61 -0.10 42.34
C ILE A 30 10.97 -0.65 42.80
N ARG A 31 12.07 -0.33 42.11
CA ARG A 31 13.42 -0.79 42.47
C ARG A 31 14.30 0.38 42.84
N LYS A 32 15.09 0.22 43.91
CA LYS A 32 16.09 1.21 44.35
C LYS A 32 17.04 1.65 43.24
N GLN A 33 17.55 0.69 42.47
CA GLN A 33 18.49 0.97 41.39
C GLN A 33 17.85 1.78 40.26
N ASP A 34 16.61 1.46 39.88
CA ASP A 34 15.88 2.19 38.83
C ASP A 34 15.46 3.59 39.33
N CYS A 35 15.11 3.70 40.61
CA CYS A 35 14.85 4.96 41.31
C CYS A 35 16.09 5.88 41.28
N GLU A 36 17.25 5.36 41.66
CA GLU A 36 18.51 6.11 41.67
C GLU A 36 18.95 6.48 40.25
N TYR A 37 18.79 5.58 39.27
CA TYR A 37 19.06 5.85 37.86
C TYR A 37 18.12 6.94 37.29
N GLY A 38 16.89 6.98 37.80
CA GLY A 38 15.86 7.97 37.49
C GLY A 38 16.08 9.36 38.09
N ASN A 39 17.21 9.63 38.77
CA ASN A 39 17.44 10.83 39.58
C ASN A 39 16.39 11.05 40.69
N CYS A 40 15.77 9.98 41.18
CA CYS A 40 14.79 9.98 42.25
C CYS A 40 15.44 9.56 43.59
N ILE A 41 14.71 9.70 44.70
CA ILE A 41 15.16 9.30 46.04
C ILE A 41 14.45 8.01 46.45
N TRP A 42 15.21 7.00 46.88
CA TRP A 42 14.65 5.78 47.45
C TRP A 42 14.44 5.90 48.96
N SER A 43 13.19 5.71 49.42
CA SER A 43 12.79 5.75 50.83
C SER A 43 12.57 4.33 51.37
N ASN A 44 13.26 3.96 52.46
CA ASN A 44 13.10 2.64 53.09
C ASN A 44 12.08 2.70 54.23
N ASN A 45 11.13 1.77 54.27
CA ASN A 45 10.20 1.59 55.39
C ASN A 45 10.71 0.52 56.37
N GLY A 46 11.83 0.79 57.06
CA GLY A 46 12.37 -0.12 58.08
C GLY A 46 12.90 -1.47 57.55
N GLU A 47 13.44 -2.29 58.45
CA GLU A 47 14.33 -3.43 58.10
C GLU A 47 13.67 -4.59 57.34
N ASN A 48 12.35 -4.64 57.18
CA ASN A 48 11.62 -5.77 56.56
C ASN A 48 10.45 -5.37 55.63
N SER A 49 10.44 -4.16 55.03
CA SER A 49 9.44 -3.84 54.01
C SER A 49 10.04 -3.20 52.75
N GLU A 50 9.38 -3.43 51.62
CA GLU A 50 9.79 -2.91 50.31
C GLU A 50 9.79 -1.37 50.36
N GLY A 51 10.95 -0.76 50.04
CA GLY A 51 11.08 0.68 49.94
C GLY A 51 10.27 1.25 48.76
N TYR A 52 10.10 2.58 48.73
CA TYR A 52 9.37 3.27 47.67
C TYR A 52 10.17 4.47 47.16
N CYS A 53 10.01 4.77 45.88
CA CYS A 53 10.74 5.84 45.22
C CYS A 53 9.95 7.17 45.23
N ILE A 54 10.62 8.29 45.49
CA ILE A 54 10.02 9.63 45.55
C ILE A 54 10.82 10.64 44.74
N ASN A 55 10.16 11.71 44.28
CA ASN A 55 10.81 12.77 43.51
C ASN A 55 11.88 13.50 44.35
N ASN A 56 13.00 13.83 43.72
CA ASN A 56 14.06 14.63 44.33
C ASN A 56 13.58 16.09 44.43
N GLY A 57 13.29 16.55 45.65
CA GLY A 57 12.59 17.81 45.89
C GLY A 57 13.41 19.04 45.49
N SER A 58 13.36 19.44 44.21
CA SER A 58 13.73 20.77 43.73
C SER A 58 13.10 21.04 42.36
N GLY A 59 11.88 21.58 42.37
CA GLY A 59 11.17 22.01 41.16
C GLY A 59 9.67 21.78 41.26
N ILE A 60 8.94 22.83 41.68
CA ILE A 60 7.49 22.89 41.50
C ILE A 60 7.24 22.96 39.99
N ASP A 61 6.75 21.88 39.41
CA ASP A 61 5.71 21.95 38.40
C ASP A 61 4.51 21.14 38.91
N SER A 62 3.75 21.78 39.80
CA SER A 62 2.31 21.54 39.89
C SER A 62 1.68 22.12 38.62
N GLY A 63 1.84 21.40 37.52
CA GLY A 63 1.36 21.78 36.20
C GLY A 63 1.05 20.53 35.40
N ASN A 64 -0.17 19.99 35.60
CA ASN A 64 -0.79 18.95 34.79
C ASN A 64 -0.27 17.50 34.95
N SER A 65 -0.31 16.98 36.19
CA SER A 65 -0.04 15.57 36.50
C SER A 65 -1.14 14.57 36.09
N ASP A 66 -2.23 15.02 35.47
CA ASP A 66 -3.38 14.14 35.16
C ASP A 66 -3.57 13.83 33.66
N VAL A 67 -2.69 14.32 32.78
CA VAL A 67 -2.85 14.08 31.33
C VAL A 67 -1.94 12.96 30.78
N ASN A 68 -0.87 12.58 31.49
CA ASN A 68 0.07 11.55 31.02
C ASN A 68 0.01 10.20 31.77
N VAL A 69 -0.92 10.02 32.70
CA VAL A 69 -1.18 8.71 33.33
C VAL A 69 -2.29 7.99 32.59
N SER A 70 -2.08 7.50 31.35
CA SER A 70 -3.19 6.74 30.75
C SER A 70 -2.90 5.73 29.66
N PHE A 71 -1.71 5.62 29.05
CA PHE A 71 -1.62 4.70 27.92
C PHE A 71 -1.78 3.23 28.36
N CYS A 72 -1.16 2.82 29.48
CA CYS A 72 -1.36 1.49 30.05
C CYS A 72 -2.75 1.30 30.68
N LYS A 73 -3.33 2.36 31.27
CA LYS A 73 -4.68 2.32 31.86
C LYS A 73 -5.79 2.26 30.80
N GLY A 74 -5.52 2.71 29.58
CA GLY A 74 -6.45 2.66 28.44
C GLY A 74 -6.50 1.31 27.72
N ILE A 75 -5.75 0.31 28.18
CA ILE A 75 -5.73 -1.03 27.58
C ILE A 75 -7.02 -1.77 27.95
N SER A 76 -7.83 -2.08 26.94
CA SER A 76 -9.01 -2.93 27.10
C SER A 76 -8.61 -4.35 27.54
N ILE A 77 -9.28 -4.88 28.57
CA ILE A 77 -9.00 -6.19 29.16
C ILE A 77 -7.52 -6.29 29.60
N PRO A 78 -7.10 -5.47 30.59
CA PRO A 78 -5.70 -5.35 31.01
C PRO A 78 -5.03 -6.70 31.30
N GLU A 79 -5.76 -7.63 31.91
CA GLU A 79 -5.31 -8.97 32.28
C GLU A 79 -4.91 -9.85 31.08
N GLN A 80 -5.40 -9.55 29.88
CA GLN A 80 -5.08 -10.30 28.66
C GLN A 80 -4.09 -9.57 27.75
N ASN A 81 -3.99 -8.25 27.87
CA ASN A 81 -3.35 -7.42 26.85
C ASN A 81 -2.22 -6.55 27.36
N CYS A 82 -2.15 -6.25 28.66
CA CYS A 82 -1.19 -5.29 29.20
C CYS A 82 0.27 -5.73 28.97
N TRP A 83 0.60 -6.98 29.26
CA TRP A 83 1.95 -7.53 29.10
C TRP A 83 2.45 -7.57 27.64
N LYS A 84 1.55 -7.44 26.66
CA LYS A 84 1.88 -7.37 25.22
C LYS A 84 2.26 -5.97 24.76
N VAL A 85 1.91 -4.95 25.55
CA VAL A 85 2.09 -3.54 25.16
C VAL A 85 3.46 -3.07 25.64
N LYS A 86 4.28 -2.61 24.69
CA LYS A 86 5.61 -2.07 24.97
C LYS A 86 5.51 -0.89 25.95
N GLY A 87 6.25 -0.98 27.06
CA GLY A 87 6.25 0.05 28.11
C GLY A 87 5.17 -0.14 29.20
N CYS A 88 4.37 -1.20 29.14
CA CYS A 88 3.42 -1.57 30.20
C CYS A 88 3.81 -2.88 30.90
N ALA A 89 3.39 -3.00 32.16
CA ALA A 89 3.59 -4.17 32.99
C ALA A 89 2.27 -4.56 33.65
N TYR A 90 1.87 -5.83 33.55
CA TYR A 90 0.70 -6.34 34.27
C TYR A 90 1.14 -6.94 35.60
N TYR A 91 0.96 -6.22 36.70
CA TYR A 91 1.41 -6.65 38.02
C TYR A 91 0.39 -6.30 39.10
N ASN A 92 0.22 -7.18 40.09
CA ASN A 92 -0.77 -7.02 41.16
C ASN A 92 -2.18 -6.64 40.67
N GLN A 93 -2.66 -7.35 39.63
CA GLN A 93 -3.98 -7.12 39.02
C GLN A 93 -4.18 -5.72 38.42
N SER A 94 -3.09 -5.03 38.10
CA SER A 94 -3.10 -3.69 37.53
C SER A 94 -2.15 -3.58 36.35
N CYS A 95 -2.54 -2.84 35.33
CA CYS A 95 -1.64 -2.47 34.24
C CYS A 95 -0.94 -1.15 34.55
N THR A 96 0.35 -1.23 34.82
CA THR A 96 1.18 -0.08 35.21
C THR A 96 2.26 0.17 34.17
N PHE A 97 3.00 1.25 34.36
CA PHE A 97 4.19 1.52 33.56
C PHE A 97 5.26 0.45 33.82
N PHE A 98 5.96 0.03 32.77
CA PHE A 98 7.03 -0.96 32.86
C PHE A 98 8.35 -0.30 33.26
N THR A 99 8.87 -0.69 34.42
CA THR A 99 10.11 -0.13 34.99
C THR A 99 11.35 -1.00 34.75
N GLY A 100 11.21 -2.09 33.98
CA GLY A 100 12.28 -3.06 33.71
C GLY A 100 12.04 -4.42 34.39
N CYS A 101 12.62 -5.48 33.84
CA CYS A 101 12.36 -6.85 34.30
C CYS A 101 12.87 -7.13 35.72
N SER A 102 14.01 -6.55 36.09
CA SER A 102 14.63 -6.76 37.41
C SER A 102 13.81 -6.29 38.61
N ALA A 103 12.69 -5.62 38.38
CA ALA A 103 11.74 -5.22 39.42
C ALA A 103 10.81 -6.36 39.85
N TYR A 104 10.78 -7.49 39.13
CA TYR A 104 9.83 -8.58 39.35
C TYR A 104 10.56 -9.88 39.71
N PHE A 105 10.12 -10.54 40.78
CA PHE A 105 10.73 -11.76 41.30
C PHE A 105 9.86 -12.98 41.00
N PHE A 106 9.86 -13.41 39.73
CA PHE A 106 9.28 -14.69 39.35
C PHE A 106 10.37 -15.66 38.89
N HIS A 107 10.15 -16.94 39.17
CA HIS A 107 11.15 -17.98 38.92
C HIS A 107 11.00 -18.62 37.53
N THR A 108 9.87 -18.42 36.84
CA THR A 108 9.63 -18.97 35.51
C THR A 108 9.56 -17.87 34.45
N THR A 109 10.05 -18.17 33.25
CA THR A 109 9.91 -17.26 32.10
C THR A 109 8.46 -16.99 31.76
N PHE A 110 7.59 -17.99 31.91
CA PHE A 110 6.15 -17.84 31.71
C PHE A 110 5.57 -16.74 32.61
N ASP A 111 5.88 -16.77 33.91
CA ASP A 111 5.40 -15.75 34.85
C ASP A 111 5.99 -14.37 34.55
N CYS A 112 7.29 -14.29 34.20
CA CYS A 112 7.92 -13.03 33.80
C CYS A 112 7.31 -12.44 32.52
N GLN A 113 6.98 -13.27 31.53
CA GLN A 113 6.33 -12.85 30.29
C GLN A 113 4.89 -12.39 30.52
N HIS A 114 4.22 -12.92 31.55
CA HIS A 114 2.92 -12.43 32.00
C HIS A 114 2.97 -11.05 32.67
N ILE A 115 4.15 -10.57 33.08
CA ILE A 115 4.36 -9.17 33.46
C ILE A 115 4.59 -8.32 32.22
N SER A 116 5.57 -8.69 31.40
CA SER A 116 5.93 -8.01 30.16
C SER A 116 6.58 -9.00 29.21
N SER A 117 6.18 -8.99 27.93
CA SER A 117 6.71 -9.91 26.92
C SER A 117 8.22 -9.77 26.66
N GLN A 118 8.87 -8.77 27.25
CA GLN A 118 10.31 -8.51 27.15
C GLN A 118 11.13 -9.18 28.26
N CYS A 119 10.46 -9.79 29.25
CA CYS A 119 11.10 -10.39 30.41
C CYS A 119 11.17 -11.90 30.33
N ILE A 120 12.24 -12.46 30.87
CA ILE A 120 12.46 -13.90 31.04
C ILE A 120 12.93 -14.19 32.48
N SER A 121 13.04 -15.46 32.87
CA SER A 121 13.64 -15.87 34.15
C SER A 121 14.77 -16.86 33.91
N GLU A 122 15.84 -16.76 34.69
CA GLU A 122 16.90 -17.78 34.81
C GLU A 122 16.85 -18.52 36.17
N GLY A 123 15.77 -18.34 36.92
CA GLY A 123 15.52 -19.02 38.19
C GLY A 123 15.55 -18.11 39.42
N ASP A 124 16.17 -16.94 39.36
CA ASP A 124 16.31 -15.99 40.48
C ASP A 124 15.75 -14.60 40.14
N GLY A 125 14.51 -14.57 39.65
CA GLY A 125 13.79 -13.36 39.28
C GLY A 125 13.81 -13.05 37.78
N CYS A 126 13.05 -12.02 37.41
CA CYS A 126 12.91 -11.64 36.01
C CYS A 126 14.09 -10.79 35.54
N ILE A 127 14.60 -11.11 34.36
CA ILE A 127 15.65 -10.36 33.68
C ILE A 127 15.19 -9.96 32.28
N ASN A 128 15.89 -9.01 31.67
CA ASN A 128 15.63 -8.66 30.27
C ASN A 128 15.97 -9.87 29.39
N ALA A 129 15.22 -10.05 28.31
CA ALA A 129 15.59 -10.98 27.26
C ALA A 129 17.04 -10.74 26.80
N LYS A 130 17.71 -11.81 26.37
CA LYS A 130 19.04 -11.79 25.76
C LYS A 130 18.93 -11.96 24.25
N GLN A 131 20.03 -11.78 23.52
CA GLN A 131 20.03 -12.17 22.11
C GLN A 131 19.87 -13.69 22.04
N CYS A 132 19.10 -14.20 21.07
CA CYS A 132 18.85 -15.64 20.99
C CYS A 132 20.14 -16.47 21.00
N ILE A 133 21.22 -15.99 20.37
CA ILE A 133 22.51 -16.68 20.31
C ILE A 133 23.15 -16.95 21.69
N GLU A 134 22.71 -16.24 22.74
CA GLU A 134 23.20 -16.41 24.10
C GLU A 134 22.53 -17.58 24.82
N TYR A 135 21.39 -18.09 24.33
CA TYR A 135 20.70 -19.24 24.92
C TYR A 135 21.36 -20.56 24.50
N LEU A 136 21.80 -21.33 25.49
CA LEU A 136 22.62 -22.54 25.29
C LEU A 136 21.82 -23.84 25.17
N THR A 137 20.53 -23.82 25.53
CA THR A 137 19.68 -25.01 25.52
C THR A 137 18.42 -24.76 24.70
N GLN A 138 17.88 -25.84 24.11
CA GLN A 138 16.64 -25.79 23.35
C GLN A 138 15.48 -25.26 24.20
N ASP A 139 15.33 -25.76 25.43
CA ASP A 139 14.24 -25.38 26.33
C ASP A 139 14.22 -23.88 26.63
N ILE A 140 15.37 -23.30 26.97
CA ILE A 140 15.47 -21.85 27.21
C ILE A 140 15.25 -21.10 25.90
N CYS A 141 15.81 -21.57 24.78
CA CYS A 141 15.66 -20.92 23.48
C CYS A 141 14.20 -20.81 23.03
N GLU A 142 13.43 -21.90 23.12
CA GLU A 142 12.06 -21.95 22.61
C GLU A 142 11.05 -21.27 23.55
N ASN A 143 11.39 -21.12 24.83
CA ASN A 143 10.53 -20.47 25.83
C ASN A 143 10.94 -19.01 26.14
N SER A 144 12.10 -18.55 25.71
CA SER A 144 12.59 -17.19 25.97
C SER A 144 12.27 -16.21 24.85
N GLY A 145 12.06 -14.94 25.23
CA GLY A 145 11.99 -13.84 24.26
C GLY A 145 13.36 -13.50 23.69
N SER A 146 13.38 -12.80 22.57
CA SER A 146 14.61 -12.20 22.01
C SER A 146 14.70 -10.73 22.40
N SER A 147 15.88 -10.27 22.79
CA SER A 147 16.19 -8.82 22.85
C SER A 147 16.56 -8.23 21.50
N SER A 148 16.72 -9.08 20.47
CA SER A 148 16.79 -8.59 19.10
C SER A 148 15.40 -8.12 18.65
N GLY A 149 15.35 -7.41 17.53
CA GLY A 149 14.08 -6.94 16.97
C GLY A 149 13.07 -8.05 16.66
N SER A 150 13.46 -9.33 16.64
CA SER A 150 12.55 -10.46 16.37
C SER A 150 11.49 -10.68 17.46
N GLY A 151 11.86 -10.43 18.72
CA GLY A 151 11.08 -10.83 19.90
C GLY A 151 10.94 -12.34 20.12
N LYS A 152 11.43 -13.19 19.20
CA LYS A 152 11.26 -14.65 19.23
C LYS A 152 12.51 -15.40 18.80
N CYS A 153 12.80 -16.47 19.53
CA CYS A 153 13.92 -17.34 19.30
C CYS A 153 13.48 -18.72 18.81
N LYS A 154 14.37 -19.38 18.06
CA LYS A 154 14.17 -20.75 17.59
C LYS A 154 15.46 -21.54 17.71
N TRP A 155 15.33 -22.78 18.18
CA TRP A 155 16.45 -23.71 18.27
C TRP A 155 16.76 -24.28 16.89
N ASP A 156 18.00 -24.11 16.44
CA ASP A 156 18.49 -24.73 15.22
C ASP A 156 19.14 -26.07 15.55
N SER A 157 18.41 -27.15 15.28
CA SER A 157 18.85 -28.52 15.58
C SER A 157 20.03 -28.99 14.74
N VAL A 158 20.33 -28.32 13.62
CA VAL A 158 21.46 -28.68 12.74
C VAL A 158 22.76 -28.17 13.33
N ILE A 159 22.79 -26.90 13.78
CA ILE A 159 23.99 -26.29 14.36
C ILE A 159 24.02 -26.36 15.90
N GLN A 160 22.97 -26.90 16.53
CA GLN A 160 22.81 -27.01 17.99
C GLN A 160 22.98 -25.67 18.69
N LYS A 161 22.36 -24.62 18.13
CA LYS A 161 22.41 -23.26 18.66
C LYS A 161 21.06 -22.58 18.53
N CYS A 162 20.80 -21.67 19.46
CA CYS A 162 19.66 -20.79 19.38
C CYS A 162 19.93 -19.62 18.43
N ARG A 163 18.91 -19.20 17.68
CA ARG A 163 18.96 -18.05 16.79
C ARG A 163 17.61 -17.33 16.79
N ASP A 164 17.59 -16.14 16.21
CA ASP A 164 16.32 -15.49 15.91
C ASP A 164 15.50 -16.37 14.97
N GLU A 165 14.20 -16.47 15.25
CA GLU A 165 13.26 -17.04 14.30
C GLU A 165 13.23 -16.15 13.05
N LEU A 166 13.17 -16.74 11.85
CA LEU A 166 13.14 -15.99 10.59
C LEU A 166 11.70 -15.84 10.10
N CYS A 167 11.36 -14.72 9.48
CA CYS A 167 10.01 -14.56 8.90
C CYS A 167 9.66 -15.65 7.88
N SER A 168 10.65 -16.18 7.14
CA SER A 168 10.45 -17.24 6.15
C SER A 168 10.04 -18.59 6.74
N GLU A 169 10.10 -18.75 8.07
CA GLU A 169 9.67 -19.97 8.77
C GLU A 169 8.18 -19.94 9.11
N ALA A 170 7.49 -18.83 8.85
CA ALA A 170 6.05 -18.73 8.97
C ALA A 170 5.31 -19.68 8.02
N GLY A 171 4.16 -20.19 8.46
CA GLY A 171 3.29 -20.98 7.60
C GLY A 171 2.80 -20.19 6.38
N ILE A 172 2.70 -20.85 5.23
CA ILE A 172 2.26 -20.24 3.96
C ILE A 172 0.82 -19.69 3.99
N GLY A 173 0.02 -20.09 5.00
CA GLY A 173 -1.36 -19.63 5.18
C GLY A 173 -1.48 -18.23 5.79
N LEU A 174 -0.37 -17.60 6.21
CA LEU A 174 -0.37 -16.23 6.72
C LEU A 174 -0.27 -15.27 5.52
N THR A 175 -1.32 -14.49 5.29
CA THR A 175 -1.51 -13.72 4.04
C THR A 175 -1.66 -12.22 4.27
N THR A 176 -1.57 -11.78 5.53
CA THR A 176 -1.70 -10.38 5.94
C THR A 176 -0.52 -9.94 6.80
N ASP A 177 -0.18 -8.65 6.75
CA ASP A 177 0.86 -8.07 7.62
C ASP A 177 0.54 -8.24 9.11
N GLN A 178 -0.74 -8.22 9.47
CA GLN A 178 -1.17 -8.43 10.86
C GLN A 178 -0.86 -9.85 11.33
N GLU A 179 -1.12 -10.86 10.50
CA GLU A 179 -0.78 -12.25 10.80
C GLU A 179 0.74 -12.45 10.89
N CYS A 180 1.49 -11.86 9.96
CA CYS A 180 2.95 -11.94 9.97
C CYS A 180 3.57 -11.22 11.17
N SER A 181 3.06 -10.04 11.52
CA SER A 181 3.50 -9.30 12.71
C SER A 181 3.17 -10.03 14.01
N LYS A 182 2.05 -10.79 14.05
CA LYS A 182 1.72 -11.69 15.16
C LYS A 182 2.63 -12.92 15.21
N PHE A 183 3.01 -13.45 14.05
CA PHE A 183 3.97 -14.54 13.96
C PHE A 183 5.31 -14.11 14.54
N ARG A 184 5.86 -12.98 14.07
CA ARG A 184 7.10 -12.40 14.59
C ARG A 184 7.15 -10.90 14.28
N PHE A 185 7.64 -10.10 15.22
CA PHE A 185 7.74 -8.67 15.04
C PHE A 185 8.66 -8.32 13.86
N GLY A 186 8.31 -7.29 13.09
CA GLY A 186 9.07 -6.85 11.91
C GLY A 186 8.81 -7.67 10.64
N CYS A 187 8.06 -8.77 10.71
CA CYS A 187 7.66 -9.52 9.54
C CYS A 187 6.47 -8.87 8.82
N ILE A 188 6.54 -8.92 7.49
CA ILE A 188 5.46 -8.49 6.59
C ILE A 188 5.05 -9.66 5.70
N THR A 189 3.84 -9.61 5.14
CA THR A 189 3.38 -10.65 4.23
C THR A 189 4.01 -10.50 2.86
N LYS A 190 4.36 -11.64 2.25
CA LYS A 190 4.69 -11.73 0.83
C LYS A 190 3.53 -12.31 0.02
N GLY A 191 2.30 -12.18 0.52
CA GLY A 191 1.07 -12.75 -0.03
C GLY A 191 0.85 -14.23 0.32
N GLN A 192 1.91 -15.05 0.33
CA GLN A 192 1.89 -16.42 0.90
C GLN A 192 3.01 -16.60 1.92
N GLY A 193 2.66 -16.57 3.20
CA GLY A 193 3.61 -16.57 4.30
C GLY A 193 4.26 -15.20 4.52
N CYS A 194 5.33 -15.20 5.29
CA CYS A 194 5.98 -13.98 5.77
C CYS A 194 7.40 -13.81 5.23
N ALA A 195 7.86 -12.58 5.21
CA ALA A 195 9.22 -12.19 4.85
C ALA A 195 9.70 -11.04 5.73
N GLU A 196 11.01 -10.85 5.78
CA GLU A 196 11.60 -9.67 6.41
C GLU A 196 11.25 -8.42 5.59
N SER A 197 11.12 -7.29 6.26
CA SER A 197 10.97 -6.00 5.61
C SER A 197 12.34 -5.39 5.26
N PRO A 198 12.53 -4.79 4.06
CA PRO A 198 11.56 -4.69 2.97
C PRO A 198 11.43 -5.99 2.16
N LEU A 199 10.30 -6.15 1.46
CA LEU A 199 10.13 -7.25 0.50
C LEU A 199 11.20 -7.19 -0.59
N LYS A 200 11.46 -8.35 -1.20
CA LYS A 200 12.29 -8.45 -2.40
C LYS A 200 11.42 -8.24 -3.65
N GLU A 201 12.04 -7.92 -4.77
CA GLU A 201 11.34 -7.84 -6.06
C GLU A 201 10.82 -9.22 -6.49
N CYS A 202 9.73 -9.23 -7.26
CA CYS A 202 9.12 -10.45 -7.78
C CYS A 202 10.10 -11.34 -8.55
N ASN A 203 11.07 -10.76 -9.25
CA ASN A 203 12.10 -11.49 -10.01
C ASN A 203 13.06 -12.34 -9.15
N THR A 204 13.00 -12.19 -7.82
CA THR A 204 13.81 -12.97 -6.88
C THR A 204 13.08 -14.21 -6.35
N TYR A 205 11.76 -14.31 -6.58
CA TYR A 205 10.97 -15.44 -6.15
C TYR A 205 11.03 -16.55 -7.19
N GLU A 206 11.44 -17.75 -6.77
CA GLU A 206 11.43 -18.93 -7.62
C GLU A 206 9.98 -19.38 -7.90
N SER A 207 9.70 -19.68 -9.17
CA SER A 207 8.38 -20.15 -9.62
C SER A 207 8.12 -21.62 -9.25
N GLN A 208 9.17 -22.38 -8.94
CA GLN A 208 9.04 -23.79 -8.53
C GLN A 208 8.57 -23.87 -7.07
N GLY A 209 7.43 -24.52 -6.84
CA GLY A 209 6.87 -24.75 -5.51
C GLY A 209 6.01 -23.61 -4.95
N GLN A 210 5.73 -22.56 -5.73
CA GLN A 210 4.92 -21.40 -5.31
C GLN A 210 4.05 -20.93 -6.47
N GLU A 211 2.86 -20.39 -6.18
CA GLU A 211 2.06 -19.73 -7.20
C GLU A 211 2.41 -18.24 -7.21
N CYS A 212 3.19 -17.79 -8.20
CA CYS A 212 3.62 -16.39 -8.31
C CYS A 212 2.46 -15.39 -8.23
N SER A 213 1.28 -15.75 -8.74
CA SER A 213 0.06 -14.90 -8.69
C SER A 213 -0.45 -14.61 -7.28
N LYS A 214 0.01 -15.35 -6.27
CA LYS A 214 -0.32 -15.14 -4.85
C LYS A 214 0.80 -14.43 -4.08
N LEU A 215 1.92 -14.13 -4.74
CA LEU A 215 3.05 -13.46 -4.12
C LEU A 215 2.98 -11.95 -4.30
N ILE A 216 3.58 -11.26 -3.34
CA ILE A 216 3.75 -9.81 -3.33
C ILE A 216 5.24 -9.55 -3.14
N GLY A 217 5.83 -8.75 -4.03
CA GLY A 217 7.18 -8.22 -3.93
C GLY A 217 7.20 -6.73 -3.59
N SER A 218 8.39 -6.15 -3.48
CA SER A 218 8.56 -4.70 -3.31
C SER A 218 8.05 -3.88 -4.50
N ASP A 219 7.99 -4.51 -5.67
CA ASP A 219 7.46 -4.02 -6.94
C ASP A 219 5.95 -4.32 -7.11
N GLY A 220 5.30 -4.88 -6.10
CA GLY A 220 3.85 -5.11 -6.07
C GLY A 220 3.45 -6.56 -6.29
N ALA A 221 2.27 -6.78 -6.88
CA ALA A 221 1.78 -8.13 -7.13
C ALA A 221 2.66 -8.86 -8.16
N CYS A 222 2.94 -10.14 -7.92
CA CYS A 222 3.73 -10.95 -8.81
C CYS A 222 2.86 -11.79 -9.75
N GLU A 223 3.46 -12.32 -10.81
CA GLU A 223 2.85 -13.31 -11.70
C GLU A 223 3.88 -14.25 -12.31
N ASN A 224 3.40 -15.30 -12.98
CA ASN A 224 4.25 -16.25 -13.66
C ASN A 224 4.76 -15.66 -14.99
N LEU A 225 6.04 -15.86 -15.28
CA LEU A 225 6.61 -15.62 -16.60
C LEU A 225 6.82 -16.96 -17.31
N GLN A 226 6.20 -17.14 -18.48
CA GLN A 226 6.29 -18.39 -19.22
C GLN A 226 7.75 -18.74 -19.56
N GLY A 227 8.18 -19.94 -19.20
CA GLY A 227 9.56 -20.42 -19.44
C GLY A 227 10.60 -19.89 -18.45
N SER A 228 10.20 -19.11 -17.43
CA SER A 228 11.10 -18.58 -16.40
C SER A 228 11.10 -19.45 -15.14
N GLN A 229 12.27 -19.57 -14.51
CA GLN A 229 12.44 -20.16 -13.17
C GLN A 229 12.07 -19.17 -12.05
N TYR A 230 11.85 -17.90 -12.38
CA TYR A 230 11.50 -16.84 -11.45
C TYR A 230 10.17 -16.19 -11.83
N CYS A 231 9.47 -15.67 -10.83
CA CYS A 231 8.29 -14.83 -11.02
C CYS A 231 8.68 -13.50 -11.70
N GLN A 232 7.68 -12.74 -12.13
CA GLN A 232 7.86 -11.36 -12.60
C GLN A 232 6.84 -10.43 -11.93
N GLN A 233 7.11 -9.13 -12.00
CA GLN A 233 6.13 -8.12 -11.62
C GLN A 233 4.91 -8.20 -12.54
N LYS A 234 3.71 -8.19 -11.95
CA LYS A 234 2.47 -8.05 -12.70
C LYS A 234 2.29 -6.59 -13.12
N LYS A 235 2.17 -6.33 -14.42
CA LYS A 235 2.00 -4.99 -15.00
C LYS A 235 0.80 -4.97 -15.94
N CYS A 236 0.25 -3.80 -16.25
CA CYS A 236 -0.86 -3.76 -17.22
C CYS A 236 -0.46 -4.38 -18.58
N GLU A 237 0.78 -4.15 -19.01
CA GLU A 237 1.33 -4.57 -20.29
C GLU A 237 1.53 -6.10 -20.41
N THR A 238 1.51 -6.82 -19.29
CA THR A 238 1.61 -8.28 -19.28
C THR A 238 0.24 -8.97 -19.33
N ALA A 239 -0.86 -8.21 -19.36
CA ALA A 239 -2.19 -8.73 -19.53
C ALA A 239 -2.37 -9.44 -20.90
N PRO A 240 -3.27 -10.44 -20.99
CA PRO A 240 -3.54 -11.12 -22.26
C PRO A 240 -4.04 -10.16 -23.36
N ASN A 241 -3.49 -10.29 -24.57
CA ASN A 241 -3.85 -9.46 -25.73
C ASN A 241 -5.32 -9.59 -26.20
N ASN A 242 -6.06 -10.58 -25.70
CA ASN A 242 -7.49 -10.76 -25.98
C ASN A 242 -8.39 -9.94 -25.03
N TYR A 243 -7.83 -9.16 -24.10
CA TYR A 243 -8.58 -8.26 -23.24
C TYR A 243 -8.87 -6.97 -24.02
N LYS A 244 -10.16 -6.66 -24.20
CA LYS A 244 -10.62 -5.58 -25.10
C LYS A 244 -11.45 -4.51 -24.40
N SER A 245 -11.62 -4.61 -23.09
CA SER A 245 -12.44 -3.70 -22.30
C SER A 245 -11.73 -3.28 -21.02
N ASP A 246 -12.02 -2.06 -20.56
CA ASP A 246 -11.48 -1.54 -19.31
C ASP A 246 -11.87 -2.43 -18.12
N GLU A 247 -13.06 -3.04 -18.14
CA GLU A 247 -13.49 -3.98 -17.09
C GLU A 247 -12.55 -5.21 -17.00
N GLN A 248 -12.13 -5.77 -18.14
CA GLN A 248 -11.19 -6.89 -18.16
C GLN A 248 -9.80 -6.46 -17.65
N CYS A 249 -9.34 -5.28 -18.07
CA CYS A 249 -8.04 -4.76 -17.65
C CYS A 249 -8.00 -4.40 -16.16
N ASP A 250 -9.04 -3.74 -15.65
CA ASP A 250 -9.17 -3.37 -14.24
C ASP A 250 -9.29 -4.60 -13.33
N LYS A 251 -9.98 -5.67 -13.80
CA LYS A 251 -10.00 -6.97 -13.11
C LYS A 251 -8.64 -7.65 -13.10
N TYR A 252 -7.84 -7.50 -14.14
CA TYR A 252 -6.50 -8.08 -14.19
C TYR A 252 -5.54 -7.36 -13.23
N LEU A 253 -5.49 -6.04 -13.28
CA LEU A 253 -4.73 -5.21 -12.34
C LEU A 253 -5.43 -3.84 -12.23
N LYS A 254 -5.75 -3.44 -11.00
CA LYS A 254 -6.55 -2.24 -10.72
C LYS A 254 -5.88 -1.00 -11.33
N GLY A 255 -6.66 -0.20 -12.06
CA GLY A 255 -6.18 1.03 -12.70
C GLY A 255 -5.56 0.84 -14.09
N CYS A 256 -5.53 -0.38 -14.63
CA CYS A 256 -5.23 -0.60 -16.03
C CYS A 256 -6.42 -0.24 -16.94
N VAL A 257 -6.11 0.24 -18.15
CA VAL A 257 -7.09 0.58 -19.19
C VAL A 257 -6.81 -0.23 -20.46
N SER A 258 -7.85 -0.52 -21.24
CA SER A 258 -7.72 -1.33 -22.44
C SER A 258 -7.28 -0.51 -23.65
N THR A 259 -6.34 -1.05 -24.40
CA THR A 259 -5.99 -0.54 -25.73
C THR A 259 -6.87 -1.14 -26.82
N GLY A 260 -7.91 -1.91 -26.49
CA GLY A 260 -8.64 -2.78 -27.43
C GLY A 260 -7.91 -4.08 -27.78
N ARG A 261 -6.62 -4.19 -27.43
CA ARG A 261 -5.76 -5.36 -27.65
C ARG A 261 -4.76 -5.53 -26.50
N GLY A 262 -5.27 -5.87 -25.34
CA GLY A 262 -4.51 -5.92 -24.09
C GLY A 262 -4.74 -4.68 -23.24
N CYS A 263 -3.84 -4.47 -22.28
CA CYS A 263 -3.98 -3.46 -21.24
C CYS A 263 -2.70 -2.63 -21.11
N VAL A 264 -2.85 -1.39 -20.67
CA VAL A 264 -1.74 -0.47 -20.38
C VAL A 264 -2.06 0.34 -19.13
N GLN A 265 -1.03 0.87 -18.47
CA GLN A 265 -1.23 1.77 -17.33
C GLN A 265 -1.88 3.10 -17.74
N LYS A 266 -1.58 3.55 -18.96
CA LYS A 266 -2.09 4.80 -19.52
C LYS A 266 -2.15 4.67 -21.04
N LEU A 267 -3.24 5.15 -21.63
CA LEU A 267 -3.37 5.25 -23.08
C LEU A 267 -2.40 6.29 -23.65
N TYR A 268 -1.81 5.96 -24.80
CA TYR A 268 -1.02 6.87 -25.62
C TYR A 268 -1.83 7.29 -26.84
N PRO A 269 -1.55 8.45 -27.46
CA PRO A 269 -2.27 8.87 -28.66
C PRO A 269 -2.07 7.86 -29.79
N CYS A 270 -3.03 7.73 -30.69
CA CYS A 270 -2.97 6.74 -31.77
C CYS A 270 -1.71 6.82 -32.63
N THR A 271 -1.08 8.00 -32.70
CA THR A 271 0.21 8.23 -33.37
C THR A 271 1.39 7.49 -32.75
N SER A 272 1.25 6.90 -31.55
CA SER A 272 2.28 6.05 -30.94
C SER A 272 2.27 4.63 -31.48
N TYR A 273 1.19 4.20 -32.13
CA TYR A 273 1.08 2.87 -32.72
C TYR A 273 1.64 2.87 -34.15
N GLN A 274 2.25 1.74 -34.55
CA GLN A 274 2.74 1.54 -35.92
C GLN A 274 1.67 0.82 -36.77
N LYS A 275 2.06 0.30 -37.95
CA LYS A 275 1.19 -0.45 -38.89
C LYS A 275 0.33 -1.49 -38.14
N ASP A 276 -0.94 -1.64 -38.53
CA ASP A 276 -1.97 -2.50 -37.89
C ASP A 276 -2.58 -1.96 -36.57
N CYS A 277 -2.94 -0.67 -36.55
CA CYS A 277 -3.56 -0.01 -35.38
C CYS A 277 -5.10 0.02 -35.38
N THR A 278 -5.79 -0.54 -36.37
CA THR A 278 -7.26 -0.41 -36.50
C THR A 278 -8.04 -1.09 -35.37
N SER A 279 -7.39 -1.99 -34.63
CA SER A 279 -7.91 -2.66 -33.44
C SER A 279 -7.55 -1.95 -32.12
N TYR A 280 -6.80 -0.84 -32.20
CA TYR A 280 -6.33 -0.13 -31.02
C TYR A 280 -7.22 1.06 -30.65
N VAL A 281 -7.24 1.35 -29.35
CA VAL A 281 -7.79 2.56 -28.74
C VAL A 281 -6.63 3.31 -28.11
N GLY A 282 -6.45 4.57 -28.51
CA GLY A 282 -5.49 5.51 -27.95
C GLY A 282 -6.15 6.53 -27.02
N SER A 283 -5.36 7.42 -26.45
CA SER A 283 -5.87 8.48 -25.55
C SER A 283 -6.73 9.52 -26.28
N ASP A 284 -6.67 9.54 -27.61
CA ASP A 284 -7.45 10.37 -28.53
C ASP A 284 -8.59 9.58 -29.23
N GLY A 285 -8.89 8.36 -28.78
CA GLY A 285 -10.03 7.55 -29.21
C GLY A 285 -9.63 6.33 -30.04
N ILE A 286 -10.56 5.81 -30.85
CA ILE A 286 -10.32 4.63 -31.68
C ILE A 286 -9.36 5.00 -32.81
N CYS A 287 -8.36 4.15 -33.04
CA CYS A 287 -7.31 4.39 -34.03
C CYS A 287 -7.70 3.94 -35.44
N GLU A 288 -7.14 4.62 -36.43
CA GLU A 288 -7.17 4.25 -37.84
C GLU A 288 -5.79 4.46 -38.49
N TYR A 289 -5.52 3.72 -39.56
CA TYR A 289 -4.29 3.84 -40.32
C TYR A 289 -4.45 4.89 -41.43
N GLU A 290 -3.52 5.83 -41.53
CA GLU A 290 -3.48 6.83 -42.60
C GLU A 290 -2.40 6.46 -43.63
N GLU A 291 -2.85 6.03 -44.81
CA GLU A 291 -1.96 5.59 -45.90
C GLU A 291 -0.98 6.67 -46.33
N LYS A 292 -1.42 7.94 -46.41
CA LYS A 292 -0.61 9.06 -46.88
C LYS A 292 0.57 9.38 -45.97
N SER A 293 0.39 9.23 -44.66
CA SER A 293 1.44 9.50 -43.67
C SER A 293 2.18 8.23 -43.24
N GLU A 294 1.78 7.07 -43.76
CA GLU A 294 2.19 5.74 -43.30
C GLU A 294 2.18 5.58 -41.77
N ASN A 295 1.20 6.19 -41.10
CA ASN A 295 1.15 6.24 -39.64
C ASN A 295 -0.28 6.10 -39.12
N CYS A 296 -0.40 5.76 -37.84
CA CYS A 296 -1.67 5.71 -37.15
C CYS A 296 -2.09 7.07 -36.62
N ARG A 297 -3.39 7.28 -36.55
CA ARG A 297 -4.01 8.46 -35.95
C ARG A 297 -5.38 8.12 -35.41
N SER A 298 -5.96 9.00 -34.60
CA SER A 298 -7.36 8.87 -34.22
C SER A 298 -8.27 9.00 -35.43
N ARG A 299 -9.42 8.34 -35.37
CA ARG A 299 -10.47 8.47 -36.39
C ARG A 299 -10.85 9.94 -36.60
N LYS A 300 -11.11 10.30 -37.85
CA LYS A 300 -11.74 11.58 -38.23
C LYS A 300 -13.22 11.35 -38.49
N CYS A 301 -14.10 12.22 -38.00
CA CYS A 301 -15.53 12.02 -38.22
C CYS A 301 -15.87 11.95 -39.72
N GLU A 302 -15.17 12.71 -40.56
CA GLU A 302 -15.37 12.75 -42.01
C GLU A 302 -15.15 11.38 -42.70
N ASN A 303 -14.39 10.49 -42.06
CA ASN A 303 -14.14 9.14 -42.56
C ASN A 303 -15.30 8.17 -42.25
N GLY A 304 -16.17 8.51 -41.28
CA GLY A 304 -17.33 7.69 -40.92
C GLY A 304 -18.41 7.75 -42.00
N GLN A 305 -18.71 6.62 -42.65
CA GLN A 305 -19.73 6.52 -43.69
C GLN A 305 -21.08 6.07 -43.11
N PHE A 306 -21.55 6.77 -42.07
CA PHE A 306 -22.80 6.47 -41.39
C PHE A 306 -23.78 7.64 -41.47
N ASN A 307 -25.08 7.32 -41.45
CA ASN A 307 -26.17 8.30 -41.62
C ASN A 307 -27.03 8.48 -40.36
N SER A 308 -26.60 7.94 -39.22
CA SER A 308 -27.26 8.09 -37.92
C SER A 308 -26.29 8.65 -36.89
N ASP A 309 -26.80 9.48 -35.97
CA ASP A 309 -25.99 10.02 -34.87
C ASP A 309 -25.44 8.92 -33.96
N GLU A 310 -26.20 7.85 -33.76
CA GLU A 310 -25.78 6.70 -32.95
C GLU A 310 -24.56 6.00 -33.57
N ASP A 311 -24.62 5.66 -34.85
CA ASP A 311 -23.52 5.00 -35.54
C ASP A 311 -22.29 5.91 -35.65
N CYS A 312 -22.50 7.22 -35.87
CA CYS A 312 -21.41 8.20 -35.88
C CYS A 312 -20.73 8.32 -34.51
N ASN A 313 -21.51 8.37 -33.44
CA ASN A 313 -20.98 8.44 -32.07
C ASN A 313 -20.25 7.15 -31.69
N GLN A 314 -20.77 5.99 -32.10
CA GLN A 314 -20.06 4.70 -31.96
C GLN A 314 -18.77 4.65 -32.77
N TYR A 315 -18.75 5.21 -33.98
CA TYR A 315 -17.56 5.27 -34.82
C TYR A 315 -16.44 6.12 -34.18
N LYS A 316 -16.81 7.29 -33.64
CA LYS A 316 -15.96 8.13 -32.79
C LYS A 316 -16.84 9.02 -31.92
N ILE A 317 -16.62 8.95 -30.61
CA ILE A 317 -17.37 9.74 -29.63
C ILE A 317 -17.30 11.23 -29.99
N GLY A 318 -18.46 11.88 -30.01
CA GLY A 318 -18.62 13.29 -30.35
C GLY A 318 -18.90 13.57 -31.83
N CYS A 319 -18.81 12.59 -32.73
CA CYS A 319 -19.28 12.78 -34.11
C CYS A 319 -20.81 12.83 -34.17
N VAL A 320 -21.33 13.60 -35.13
CA VAL A 320 -22.75 13.69 -35.49
C VAL A 320 -22.94 13.31 -36.95
N SER A 321 -24.14 12.87 -37.33
CA SER A 321 -24.45 12.56 -38.72
C SER A 321 -24.99 13.77 -39.47
N ASN A 322 -24.43 14.03 -40.65
CA ASN A 322 -25.00 14.99 -41.60
C ASN A 322 -26.06 14.34 -42.51
N GLY A 323 -26.61 13.18 -42.14
CA GLY A 323 -27.58 12.41 -42.93
C GLY A 323 -26.98 11.56 -44.05
N LYS A 324 -25.68 11.70 -44.35
CA LYS A 324 -24.96 10.84 -45.32
C LYS A 324 -23.69 10.23 -44.75
N THR A 325 -22.90 11.05 -44.07
CA THR A 325 -21.65 10.70 -43.43
C THR A 325 -21.61 11.28 -42.02
N CYS A 326 -20.59 10.92 -41.26
CA CYS A 326 -20.30 11.56 -39.99
C CYS A 326 -19.53 12.87 -40.20
N ALA A 327 -19.61 13.75 -39.22
CA ALA A 327 -18.93 15.04 -39.16
C ALA A 327 -18.62 15.42 -37.71
N ASP A 328 -17.57 16.22 -37.48
CA ASP A 328 -17.26 16.74 -36.13
C ASP A 328 -18.36 17.69 -35.62
N SER A 329 -19.05 18.36 -36.54
CA SER A 329 -20.22 19.21 -36.25
C SER A 329 -21.06 19.39 -37.50
N LEU A 330 -22.36 19.62 -37.31
CA LEU A 330 -23.23 20.04 -38.41
C LEU A 330 -22.81 21.43 -38.89
N GLN A 331 -22.85 21.63 -40.20
CA GLN A 331 -22.68 22.94 -40.82
C GLN A 331 -24.03 23.47 -41.29
N SER A 332 -24.14 24.78 -41.53
CA SER A 332 -25.34 25.34 -42.16
C SER A 332 -25.56 24.70 -43.53
N CYS A 333 -26.80 24.51 -43.95
CA CYS A 333 -27.09 24.02 -45.30
C CYS A 333 -26.41 24.90 -46.39
N SER A 334 -26.22 26.18 -46.11
CA SER A 334 -25.51 27.11 -47.00
C SER A 334 -24.04 26.77 -47.29
N SER A 335 -23.37 25.92 -46.49
CA SER A 335 -21.96 25.58 -46.67
C SER A 335 -21.71 24.39 -47.59
N PHE A 336 -22.72 23.55 -47.83
CA PHE A 336 -22.58 22.38 -48.70
C PHE A 336 -22.62 22.77 -50.17
N LYS A 337 -21.81 22.10 -51.00
CA LYS A 337 -21.80 22.27 -52.47
C LYS A 337 -22.40 21.05 -53.14
N GLY A 338 -23.28 21.26 -54.12
CA GLY A 338 -23.93 20.17 -54.85
C GLY A 338 -25.16 20.63 -55.64
N ASN A 339 -25.69 19.71 -56.44
CA ASN A 339 -26.95 19.88 -57.19
C ASN A 339 -28.15 19.32 -56.38
N LYS A 340 -29.36 19.40 -56.94
CA LYS A 340 -30.59 18.86 -56.32
C LYS A 340 -30.43 17.42 -55.80
N SER A 341 -29.81 16.55 -56.58
CA SER A 341 -29.66 15.13 -56.23
C SER A 341 -28.56 14.91 -55.19
N SER A 342 -27.42 15.57 -55.30
CA SER A 342 -26.32 15.38 -54.35
C SER A 342 -26.59 16.01 -52.99
N CYS A 343 -27.42 17.06 -52.91
CA CYS A 343 -27.81 17.69 -51.65
C CYS A 343 -28.94 16.95 -50.90
N LEU A 344 -29.72 16.11 -51.59
CA LEU A 344 -30.85 15.41 -50.98
C LEU A 344 -30.38 14.47 -49.87
N GLY A 345 -31.02 14.55 -48.70
CA GLY A 345 -30.70 13.70 -47.54
C GLY A 345 -29.60 14.24 -46.62
N TYR A 346 -28.97 15.37 -46.97
CA TYR A 346 -28.09 16.06 -46.03
C TYR A 346 -28.90 16.74 -44.91
N ILE A 347 -28.33 16.74 -43.71
CA ILE A 347 -28.82 17.43 -42.51
C ILE A 347 -27.75 18.47 -42.14
N GLY A 348 -28.16 19.72 -42.04
CA GLY A 348 -27.35 20.82 -41.53
C GLY A 348 -27.89 21.36 -40.22
N LEU A 349 -27.23 22.39 -39.67
CA LEU A 349 -27.71 23.10 -38.47
C LEU A 349 -29.13 23.66 -38.63
N ASP A 350 -29.50 24.02 -39.87
CA ASP A 350 -30.79 24.62 -40.23
C ASP A 350 -31.86 23.56 -40.58
N GLY A 351 -31.56 22.26 -40.39
CA GLY A 351 -32.44 21.15 -40.69
C GLY A 351 -32.10 20.42 -42.00
N LEU A 352 -33.11 19.86 -42.66
CA LEU A 352 -32.92 19.11 -43.91
C LEU A 352 -32.53 20.04 -45.06
N CYS A 353 -31.46 19.67 -45.74
CA CYS A 353 -30.86 20.44 -46.82
C CYS A 353 -31.44 20.07 -48.20
N LYS A 354 -31.54 21.07 -49.10
CA LYS A 354 -32.04 20.92 -50.47
C LYS A 354 -31.23 21.78 -51.44
N GLY A 355 -30.77 21.22 -52.57
CA GLY A 355 -30.10 21.98 -53.64
C GLY A 355 -31.08 22.80 -54.47
N ILE A 356 -30.71 24.00 -54.91
CA ILE A 356 -31.60 24.90 -55.67
C ILE A 356 -31.50 24.80 -57.19
N ASP A 357 -30.42 24.25 -57.76
CA ASP A 357 -30.29 24.05 -59.21
C ASP A 357 -29.52 22.76 -59.55
N ASP A 358 -29.42 22.48 -60.85
CA ASP A 358 -28.71 21.30 -61.39
C ASP A 358 -27.22 21.57 -61.63
N THR A 359 -26.74 22.77 -61.30
CA THR A 359 -25.34 23.20 -61.38
C THR A 359 -24.68 23.13 -59.99
N GLU A 360 -23.38 22.90 -59.89
CA GLU A 360 -22.71 22.73 -58.59
C GLU A 360 -22.52 24.06 -57.79
N GLN A 361 -23.19 25.14 -58.17
CA GLN A 361 -22.68 26.49 -57.87
C GLN A 361 -23.29 27.30 -56.72
N GLN A 362 -24.53 27.13 -56.21
CA GLN A 362 -24.88 27.69 -54.87
C GLN A 362 -26.32 27.47 -54.38
N ARG A 363 -26.45 27.25 -53.05
CA ARG A 363 -27.47 27.64 -52.03
C ARG A 363 -28.64 26.70 -51.71
N GLN A 364 -28.87 26.49 -50.41
CA GLN A 364 -29.85 25.57 -49.84
C GLN A 364 -30.80 26.34 -48.92
N GLN A 365 -32.12 26.13 -49.06
CA GLN A 365 -33.14 26.64 -48.15
C GLN A 365 -33.91 25.47 -47.53
N ILE A 366 -34.39 25.74 -46.32
CA ILE A 366 -35.12 24.87 -45.39
C ILE A 366 -36.27 24.16 -46.11
N LEU A 367 -36.36 22.84 -45.95
CA LEU A 367 -37.60 22.13 -46.20
C LEU A 367 -38.53 22.42 -45.02
N ASN A 368 -39.22 23.57 -45.06
CA ASN A 368 -40.26 23.87 -44.07
C ASN A 368 -41.29 22.74 -44.14
N ARG A 369 -41.47 22.03 -43.02
CA ARG A 369 -42.61 21.14 -42.86
C ARG A 369 -43.90 21.94 -42.78
#